data_AF-A0A388P665-F1
#
_entry.id   AF-A0A388P665-F1
#
_cell.length_a   1.000
_cell.length_b   1.000
_cell.length_c   1.000
_cell.angle_alpha   90.00
_cell.angle_beta   90.00
_cell.angle_gamma   90.00
#
_symmetry.space_group_name_H-M   'P 1'
#
loop_
_entity.id
_entity.type
_entity.pdbx_description
1 polymer ?
#
loop_
_entity_poly.entity_id
_entity_poly.type
_entity_poly.pdbx_seq_one_letter_code
_entity_poly.pdbx_strand_id
1 'polypeptide(L)'
;MTQGPPNPKNDFVATPDPRAGRRKLSLGQIWLKIRVPFLIGVLLALGVASLLLYTSERRSTRQAELIVSPEAAEALRLRSLQLEADFEKIRQERFELKEADIALLEEALRLQEEYISARQSVGTDNVRQQSLRRRLHLIRGEKLRHDSDEAEAKALTLAKTDEAAAIPLLRQAIAWEQEIETKWEFSGLADSGRRARLDTRVRRLESAPLWQKGRAIEAEAEKLFSAGKFAEAAAKFNQAIDCETDFLARYRDVRNTEFGRSDKLAERRETAFSGEAWNVILAQCASAEALEKKGEWNAATQAWQSAVDGFAKLLTDYPKSSFADRTKEAAIATRLNFARFHKEIGALRARSEQLRSALRTRRADDALRLVDELITEARRIGSANTGVFRPEDEERKELEYLAINGAVVRSTLGNIDQNLRPVPAASVRIYRTEIPQGLYASVMGANPSSTRREANPVESVTYAEAETFAARLGWILGAKVRLPTSAEFTAAAGDLNQPSLQSQAWTAENTDGTTVRPVGAAAANAAGIHDLIGNVEEWTIAAAGETRAPVLGGSVLTPLGKAWSTREVFKREKSRTLGFRIVIE
;
A
#
# COMPACT_ATOMS: atom_id res chain seq x y z
N MET A 1 -7.46 -49.54 23.81
CA MET A 1 -7.97 -49.93 22.48
C MET A 1 -9.45 -49.64 22.44
N THR A 2 -9.87 -48.60 21.72
CA THR A 2 -11.27 -48.37 21.30
C THR A 2 -11.23 -47.46 20.08
N GLN A 3 -11.84 -47.94 18.99
CA GLN A 3 -11.91 -47.31 17.67
C GLN A 3 -12.87 -46.11 17.70
N GLY A 4 -12.44 -44.96 17.18
CA GLY A 4 -13.29 -43.79 16.96
C GLY A 4 -14.12 -43.90 15.66
N PRO A 5 -15.18 -43.10 15.52
CA PRO A 5 -16.18 -43.23 14.45
C PRO A 5 -15.64 -42.81 13.06
N PRO A 6 -16.21 -43.36 11.97
CA PRO A 6 -15.74 -43.09 10.61
C PRO A 6 -16.14 -41.67 10.15
N ASN A 7 -15.24 -41.05 9.38
CA ASN A 7 -15.40 -39.73 8.76
C ASN A 7 -16.59 -39.68 7.78
N PRO A 8 -17.28 -38.52 7.67
CA PRO A 8 -18.44 -38.35 6.82
C PRO A 8 -18.09 -38.37 5.32
N LYS A 9 -19.03 -38.92 4.53
CA LYS A 9 -18.98 -38.97 3.07
C LYS A 9 -19.18 -37.56 2.49
N ASN A 10 -18.30 -37.16 1.58
CA ASN A 10 -18.45 -35.94 0.78
C ASN A 10 -19.51 -36.17 -0.30
N ASP A 11 -20.72 -35.63 -0.09
CA ASP A 11 -21.69 -35.39 -1.16
C ASP A 11 -21.32 -34.09 -1.88
N PHE A 12 -20.56 -34.20 -2.97
CA PHE A 12 -20.51 -33.20 -4.02
C PHE A 12 -20.89 -33.85 -5.34
N VAL A 13 -22.12 -33.59 -5.77
CA VAL A 13 -22.62 -33.90 -7.11
C VAL A 13 -22.02 -32.86 -8.07
N ALA A 14 -21.09 -33.30 -8.92
CA ALA A 14 -20.62 -32.50 -10.04
C ALA A 14 -21.70 -32.49 -11.15
N THR A 15 -22.10 -31.30 -11.58
CA THR A 15 -22.92 -31.05 -12.77
C THR A 15 -22.28 -31.66 -14.03
N PRO A 16 -23.05 -32.12 -15.03
CA PRO A 16 -22.49 -32.73 -16.24
C PRO A 16 -21.75 -31.71 -17.11
N ASP A 17 -20.55 -32.07 -17.56
CA ASP A 17 -19.75 -31.31 -18.53
C ASP A 17 -20.47 -31.26 -19.91
N PRO A 18 -20.71 -30.07 -20.51
CA PRO A 18 -21.39 -29.92 -21.79
C PRO A 18 -20.57 -30.39 -23.02
N ARG A 19 -19.54 -31.21 -22.84
CA ARG A 19 -18.64 -31.67 -23.92
C ARG A 19 -18.63 -33.19 -24.15
N ALA A 20 -19.60 -33.92 -23.61
CA ALA A 20 -19.80 -35.34 -23.92
C ALA A 20 -20.38 -35.54 -25.34
N GLY A 21 -19.55 -35.33 -26.38
CA GLY A 21 -20.00 -35.48 -27.76
C GLY A 21 -18.95 -35.34 -28.86
N ARG A 22 -17.64 -35.32 -28.56
CA ARG A 22 -16.60 -35.31 -29.59
C ARG A 22 -15.72 -36.56 -29.51
N ARG A 23 -15.92 -37.48 -30.46
CA ARG A 23 -15.00 -38.59 -30.76
C ARG A 23 -13.57 -38.03 -30.90
N LYS A 24 -12.69 -38.35 -29.95
CA LYS A 24 -11.25 -38.16 -30.10
C LYS A 24 -10.77 -39.14 -31.18
N LEU A 25 -10.56 -38.65 -32.40
CA LEU A 25 -9.77 -39.38 -33.41
C LEU A 25 -8.36 -39.57 -32.84
N SER A 26 -7.95 -40.83 -32.66
CA SER A 26 -6.60 -41.12 -32.16
C SER A 26 -5.58 -40.80 -33.25
N LEU A 27 -4.47 -40.16 -32.87
CA LEU A 27 -3.35 -39.83 -33.76
C LEU A 27 -2.86 -41.05 -34.57
N GLY A 28 -3.03 -42.27 -34.03
CA GLY A 28 -2.69 -43.52 -34.73
C GLY A 28 -3.56 -43.81 -35.96
N GLN A 29 -4.85 -43.48 -35.93
CA GLN A 29 -5.74 -43.71 -37.10
C GLN A 29 -5.48 -42.69 -38.22
N ILE A 30 -5.08 -41.46 -37.87
CA ILE A 30 -4.69 -40.42 -38.84
C ILE A 30 -3.37 -40.81 -39.50
N TRP A 31 -2.39 -41.27 -38.73
CA TRP A 31 -1.10 -41.73 -39.26
C TRP A 31 -1.25 -42.93 -40.20
N LEU A 32 -2.13 -43.89 -39.89
CA LEU A 32 -2.42 -45.02 -40.79
C LEU A 32 -2.99 -44.61 -42.16
N LYS A 33 -3.74 -43.51 -42.23
CA LYS A 33 -4.30 -42.99 -43.49
C LYS A 33 -3.29 -42.15 -44.29
N ILE A 34 -2.32 -41.52 -43.63
CA ILE A 34 -1.37 -40.59 -44.27
C ILE A 34 -0.03 -41.25 -44.60
N ARG A 35 0.34 -42.37 -43.95
CA ARG A 35 1.65 -43.02 -44.14
C ARG A 35 1.94 -43.43 -45.59
N VAL A 36 0.95 -43.95 -46.31
CA VAL A 36 1.11 -44.40 -47.70
C VAL A 36 1.29 -43.22 -48.66
N PRO A 37 0.43 -42.19 -48.68
CA PRO A 37 0.65 -41.02 -49.54
C PRO A 37 1.93 -40.25 -49.16
N PHE A 38 2.32 -40.23 -47.88
CA PHE A 38 3.60 -39.65 -47.45
C PHE A 38 4.79 -40.42 -48.02
N LEU A 39 4.78 -41.76 -47.95
CA LEU A 39 5.86 -42.58 -48.51
C LEU A 39 5.96 -42.42 -50.04
N ILE A 40 4.83 -42.31 -50.73
CA ILE A 40 4.77 -42.02 -52.18
C ILE A 40 5.38 -40.64 -52.47
N GLY A 41 5.05 -39.62 -51.67
CA GLY A 41 5.63 -38.28 -51.80
C GLY A 41 7.15 -38.26 -51.60
N VAL A 42 7.66 -39.02 -50.63
CA VAL A 42 9.11 -39.18 -50.39
C VAL A 42 9.79 -39.90 -51.55
N LEU A 43 9.19 -40.96 -52.09
CA LEU A 43 9.72 -41.68 -53.25
C LEU A 43 9.70 -40.84 -54.53
N LEU A 44 8.67 -40.01 -54.73
CA LEU A 44 8.61 -39.03 -55.81
C LEU A 44 9.67 -37.95 -55.66
N ALA A 45 9.89 -37.44 -54.45
CA ALA A 45 10.95 -36.47 -54.18
C ALA A 45 12.34 -37.07 -54.41
N LEU A 46 12.58 -38.33 -54.02
CA LEU A 46 13.81 -39.07 -54.31
C LEU A 46 13.96 -39.37 -55.80
N GLY A 47 12.87 -39.68 -56.51
CA GLY A 47 12.86 -39.87 -57.95
C GLY A 47 13.18 -38.58 -58.72
N VAL A 48 12.61 -37.45 -58.29
CA VAL A 48 12.93 -36.11 -58.83
C VAL A 48 14.36 -35.72 -58.50
N ALA A 49 14.83 -35.96 -57.27
CA ALA A 49 16.23 -35.71 -56.89
C ALA A 49 17.20 -36.58 -57.69
N SER A 50 16.87 -37.87 -57.91
CA SER A 50 17.65 -38.78 -58.74
C SER A 50 17.63 -38.37 -60.22
N LEU A 51 16.51 -37.88 -60.74
CA LEU A 51 16.41 -37.33 -62.09
C LEU A 51 17.19 -36.02 -62.22
N LEU A 52 17.18 -35.16 -61.19
CA LEU A 52 17.97 -33.93 -61.13
C LEU A 52 19.47 -34.24 -61.04
N LEU A 53 19.87 -35.27 -60.31
CA LEU A 53 21.26 -35.74 -60.26
C LEU A 53 21.70 -36.43 -61.55
N TYR A 54 20.82 -37.22 -62.19
CA TYR A 54 21.08 -37.84 -63.48
C TYR A 54 21.14 -36.81 -64.62
N THR A 55 20.32 -35.76 -64.56
CA THR A 55 20.37 -34.64 -65.52
C THR A 55 21.49 -33.66 -65.20
N SER A 56 21.95 -33.54 -63.95
CA SER A 56 23.17 -32.78 -63.61
C SER A 56 24.42 -33.52 -64.06
N GLU A 57 24.48 -34.85 -63.92
CA GLU A 57 25.55 -35.69 -64.48
C GLU A 57 25.56 -35.69 -66.01
N ARG A 58 24.39 -35.68 -66.68
CA ARG A 58 24.32 -35.46 -68.14
C ARG A 58 24.62 -34.03 -68.57
N ARG A 59 24.45 -33.03 -67.71
CA ARG A 59 24.92 -31.65 -67.95
C ARG A 59 26.43 -31.53 -67.77
N SER A 60 27.04 -32.30 -66.87
CA SER A 60 28.50 -32.29 -66.66
C SER A 60 29.27 -33.19 -67.64
N THR A 61 28.62 -34.17 -68.27
CA THR A 61 29.24 -35.08 -69.26
C THR A 61 29.10 -34.67 -70.73
N ARG A 62 28.56 -33.47 -71.02
CA ARG A 62 28.89 -32.75 -72.27
C ARG A 62 30.17 -31.95 -72.03
N GLN A 63 31.32 -32.63 -72.08
CA GLN A 63 32.56 -31.92 -72.36
C GLN A 63 32.54 -31.40 -73.80
N ALA A 64 33.02 -30.17 -73.95
CA ALA A 64 33.45 -29.48 -75.18
C ALA A 64 32.49 -28.40 -75.70
N GLU A 65 32.55 -27.24 -75.04
CA GLU A 65 32.94 -26.00 -75.73
C GLU A 65 33.47 -25.02 -74.67
N LEU A 66 34.79 -24.86 -74.63
CA LEU A 66 35.45 -23.77 -73.91
C LEU A 66 34.94 -22.45 -74.49
N ILE A 67 34.23 -21.63 -73.72
CA ILE A 67 33.77 -20.30 -74.17
C ILE A 67 34.97 -19.36 -74.42
N VAL A 68 36.15 -19.70 -73.87
CA VAL A 68 37.37 -18.90 -73.94
C VAL A 68 38.58 -19.84 -74.08
N SER A 69 39.53 -19.52 -74.96
CA SER A 69 40.76 -20.33 -75.10
C SER A 69 41.52 -20.41 -73.76
N PRO A 70 42.25 -21.49 -73.47
CA PRO A 70 43.06 -21.60 -72.24
C PRO A 70 44.00 -20.41 -72.03
N GLU A 71 44.55 -19.87 -73.12
CA GLU A 71 45.40 -18.68 -73.15
C GLU A 71 44.65 -17.41 -72.72
N ALA A 72 43.41 -17.22 -73.20
CA ALA A 72 42.59 -16.07 -72.83
C ALA A 72 42.06 -16.17 -71.38
N ALA A 73 41.78 -17.38 -70.87
CA ALA A 73 41.47 -17.57 -69.45
C ALA A 73 42.68 -17.24 -68.56
N GLU A 74 43.89 -17.66 -68.96
CA GLU A 74 45.12 -17.34 -68.24
C GLU A 74 45.44 -15.83 -68.26
N ALA A 75 45.12 -15.14 -69.37
CA ALA A 75 45.22 -13.69 -69.47
C ALA A 75 44.31 -12.95 -68.46
N LEU A 76 43.07 -13.41 -68.26
CA LEU A 76 42.15 -12.87 -67.24
C LEU A 76 42.75 -13.01 -65.82
N ARG A 77 43.33 -14.17 -65.52
CA ARG A 77 43.99 -14.43 -64.22
C ARG A 77 45.19 -13.53 -64.00
N LEU A 78 46.08 -13.39 -65.00
CA LEU A 78 47.25 -12.51 -64.90
C LEU A 78 46.84 -11.05 -64.71
N ARG A 79 45.81 -10.59 -65.43
CA ARG A 79 45.28 -9.23 -65.27
C ARG A 79 44.67 -9.01 -63.89
N SER A 80 43.91 -9.97 -63.37
CA SER A 80 43.38 -9.95 -62.00
C SER A 80 44.50 -9.88 -60.95
N LEU A 81 45.60 -10.62 -61.14
CA LEU A 81 46.76 -10.60 -60.23
C LEU A 81 47.49 -9.25 -60.28
N GLN A 82 47.65 -8.67 -61.47
CA GLN A 82 48.27 -7.36 -61.62
C GLN A 82 47.46 -6.27 -60.91
N LEU A 83 46.14 -6.24 -61.11
CA LEU A 83 45.26 -5.26 -60.45
C LEU A 83 45.24 -5.43 -58.93
N GLU A 84 45.27 -6.67 -58.42
CA GLU A 84 45.42 -6.93 -56.99
C GLU A 84 46.77 -6.41 -56.46
N ALA A 85 47.88 -6.64 -57.18
CA ALA A 85 49.20 -6.15 -56.79
C ALA A 85 49.28 -4.62 -56.81
N ASP A 86 48.68 -3.98 -57.82
CA ASP A 86 48.60 -2.52 -57.93
C ASP A 86 47.79 -1.94 -56.77
N PHE A 87 46.67 -2.58 -56.41
CA PHE A 87 45.87 -2.20 -55.24
C PHE A 87 46.66 -2.34 -53.93
N GLU A 88 47.34 -3.46 -53.70
CA GLU A 88 48.11 -3.66 -52.46
C GLU A 88 49.28 -2.69 -52.34
N LYS A 89 49.91 -2.30 -53.45
CA LYS A 89 50.93 -1.25 -53.46
C LYS A 89 50.36 0.09 -53.00
N ILE A 90 49.20 0.48 -53.54
CA ILE A 90 48.53 1.73 -53.14
C ILE A 90 48.15 1.70 -51.66
N ARG A 91 47.64 0.57 -51.18
CA ARG A 91 47.26 0.36 -49.78
C ARG A 91 48.46 0.42 -48.81
N GLN A 92 49.65 0.02 -49.24
CA GLN A 92 50.88 0.15 -48.45
C GLN A 92 51.38 1.60 -48.38
N GLU A 93 51.16 2.38 -49.44
CA GLU A 93 51.65 3.76 -49.55
C GLU A 93 50.67 4.80 -48.97
N ARG A 94 49.36 4.49 -48.92
CA ARG A 94 48.31 5.42 -48.48
C ARG A 94 47.39 4.80 -47.45
N PHE A 95 47.11 5.56 -46.39
CA PHE A 95 46.14 5.18 -45.36
C PHE A 95 44.69 5.33 -45.84
N GLU A 96 44.39 6.37 -46.61
CA GLU A 96 43.04 6.60 -47.17
C GLU A 96 42.97 6.15 -48.64
N LEU A 97 42.04 5.25 -48.93
CA LEU A 97 41.78 4.73 -50.28
C LEU A 97 40.73 5.58 -51.00
N LYS A 98 41.03 6.02 -52.23
CA LYS A 98 40.06 6.70 -53.09
C LYS A 98 39.18 5.69 -53.83
N GLU A 99 38.05 6.15 -54.36
CA GLU A 99 37.15 5.30 -55.16
C GLU A 99 37.85 4.66 -56.36
N ALA A 100 38.76 5.40 -57.01
CA ALA A 100 39.58 4.88 -58.11
C ALA A 100 40.52 3.75 -57.66
N ASP A 101 40.98 3.78 -56.41
CA ASP A 101 41.86 2.76 -55.84
C ASP A 101 41.05 1.48 -55.53
N ILE A 102 39.84 1.62 -54.96
CA ILE A 102 38.93 0.50 -54.67
C ILE A 102 38.43 -0.17 -55.97
N ALA A 103 38.24 0.61 -57.04
CA ALA A 103 37.84 0.09 -58.35
C ALA A 103 38.85 -0.93 -58.92
N LEU A 104 40.14 -0.83 -58.59
CA LEU A 104 41.14 -1.82 -58.98
C LEU A 104 40.86 -3.18 -58.33
N LEU A 105 40.45 -3.19 -57.06
CA LEU A 105 40.08 -4.40 -56.34
C LEU A 105 38.75 -4.99 -56.83
N GLU A 106 37.78 -4.13 -57.17
CA GLU A 106 36.51 -4.54 -57.78
C GLU A 106 36.73 -5.20 -59.15
N GLU A 107 37.58 -4.60 -59.99
CA GLU A 107 37.93 -5.15 -61.29
C GLU A 107 38.78 -6.43 -61.16
N ALA A 108 39.70 -6.49 -60.19
CA ALA A 108 40.46 -7.71 -59.89
C ALA A 108 39.55 -8.87 -59.48
N LEU A 109 38.52 -8.60 -58.66
CA LEU A 109 37.51 -9.59 -58.27
C LEU A 109 36.67 -10.01 -59.49
N ARG A 110 36.14 -9.06 -60.28
CA ARG A 110 35.34 -9.35 -61.48
C ARG A 110 36.10 -10.28 -62.44
N LEU A 111 37.35 -9.96 -62.75
CA LEU A 111 38.18 -10.76 -63.65
C LEU A 111 38.51 -12.16 -63.07
N GLN A 112 38.63 -12.27 -61.75
CA GLN A 112 38.79 -13.58 -61.08
C GLN A 112 37.51 -14.42 -61.18
N GLU A 113 36.32 -13.80 -61.07
CA GLU A 113 35.03 -14.47 -61.22
C GLU A 113 34.78 -14.93 -62.66
N GLU A 114 35.12 -14.10 -63.63
CA GLU A 114 35.09 -14.42 -65.06
C GLU A 114 36.05 -15.58 -65.38
N TYR A 115 37.25 -15.57 -64.83
CA TYR A 115 38.22 -16.67 -64.96
C TYR A 115 37.71 -18.01 -64.39
N ILE A 116 37.14 -17.99 -63.18
CA ILE A 116 36.57 -19.20 -62.55
C ILE A 116 35.39 -19.74 -63.37
N SER A 117 34.53 -18.85 -63.87
CA SER A 117 33.40 -19.19 -64.72
C SER A 117 33.84 -19.78 -66.05
N ALA A 118 34.87 -19.20 -66.69
CA ALA A 118 35.43 -19.67 -67.96
C ALA A 118 36.10 -21.05 -67.85
N ARG A 119 36.70 -21.38 -66.69
CA ARG A 119 37.46 -22.62 -66.49
C ARG A 119 36.66 -23.76 -65.86
N GLN A 120 35.44 -23.51 -65.36
CA GLN A 120 34.65 -24.46 -64.55
C GLN A 120 35.48 -25.12 -63.42
N SER A 121 36.42 -24.35 -62.84
CA SER A 121 37.39 -24.82 -61.83
C SER A 121 36.72 -24.90 -60.44
N VAL A 122 36.67 -26.09 -59.84
CA VAL A 122 36.02 -26.34 -58.53
C VAL A 122 37.04 -26.38 -57.36
N GLY A 123 38.21 -25.75 -57.51
CA GLY A 123 39.34 -25.87 -56.57
C GLY A 123 39.86 -24.55 -55.96
N THR A 124 41.19 -24.46 -55.81
CA THR A 124 41.95 -23.37 -55.14
C THR A 124 41.64 -21.95 -55.61
N ASP A 125 41.17 -21.77 -56.85
CA ASP A 125 40.75 -20.48 -57.40
C ASP A 125 39.56 -19.85 -56.62
N ASN A 126 38.74 -20.69 -55.99
CA ASN A 126 37.61 -20.29 -55.14
C ASN A 126 38.08 -19.63 -53.82
N VAL A 127 39.25 -20.03 -53.28
CA VAL A 127 39.82 -19.44 -52.05
C VAL A 127 40.29 -18.01 -52.30
N ARG A 128 40.95 -17.75 -53.44
CA ARG A 128 41.39 -16.39 -53.82
C ARG A 128 40.19 -15.48 -54.09
N GLN A 129 39.19 -15.96 -54.82
CA GLN A 129 37.95 -15.21 -55.05
C GLN A 129 37.28 -14.82 -53.73
N GLN A 130 37.13 -15.76 -52.80
CA GLN A 130 36.58 -15.47 -51.47
C GLN A 130 37.42 -14.45 -50.70
N SER A 131 38.75 -14.52 -50.81
CA SER A 131 39.66 -13.55 -50.18
C SER A 131 39.51 -12.14 -50.78
N LEU A 132 39.47 -12.00 -52.12
CA LEU A 132 39.24 -10.72 -52.80
C LEU A 132 37.86 -10.14 -52.45
N ARG A 133 36.82 -10.99 -52.46
CA ARG A 133 35.46 -10.59 -52.09
C ARG A 133 35.36 -10.10 -50.65
N ARG A 134 35.91 -10.86 -49.69
CA ARG A 134 35.94 -10.43 -48.28
C ARG A 134 36.67 -9.10 -48.09
N ARG A 135 37.82 -8.92 -48.75
CA ARG A 135 38.59 -7.66 -48.69
C ARG A 135 37.80 -6.48 -49.23
N LEU A 136 37.19 -6.63 -50.42
CA LEU A 136 36.37 -5.58 -51.00
C LEU A 136 35.17 -5.22 -50.10
N HIS A 137 34.45 -6.23 -49.63
CA HIS A 137 33.29 -6.03 -48.75
C HIS A 137 33.70 -5.35 -47.43
N LEU A 138 34.84 -5.73 -46.86
CA LEU A 138 35.36 -5.10 -45.64
C LEU A 138 35.65 -3.62 -45.87
N ILE A 139 36.41 -3.25 -46.91
CA ILE A 139 36.76 -1.85 -47.21
C ILE A 139 35.51 -1.00 -47.45
N ARG A 140 34.57 -1.52 -48.25
CA ARG A 140 33.30 -0.83 -48.54
C ARG A 140 32.44 -0.69 -47.28
N GLY A 141 32.37 -1.74 -46.47
CA GLY A 141 31.62 -1.75 -45.22
C GLY A 141 32.20 -0.82 -44.15
N GLU A 142 33.54 -0.73 -44.03
CA GLU A 142 34.22 0.14 -43.05
C GLU A 142 33.96 1.62 -43.33
N LYS A 143 33.94 2.03 -44.61
CA LYS A 143 33.58 3.41 -45.00
C LYS A 143 32.15 3.77 -44.61
N LEU A 144 31.19 2.91 -44.97
CA LEU A 144 29.78 3.11 -44.61
C LEU A 144 29.56 3.09 -43.08
N ARG A 145 30.32 2.24 -42.36
CA ARG A 145 30.33 2.18 -40.90
C ARG A 145 30.81 3.50 -40.31
N HIS A 146 31.91 4.05 -40.83
CA HIS A 146 32.45 5.34 -40.42
C HIS A 146 31.45 6.48 -40.65
N ASP A 147 30.87 6.55 -41.85
CA ASP A 147 29.87 7.57 -42.20
C ASP A 147 28.63 7.47 -41.27
N SER A 148 28.16 6.25 -41.00
CA SER A 148 27.07 5.95 -40.04
C SER A 148 27.39 6.42 -38.63
N ASP A 149 28.60 6.16 -38.13
CA ASP A 149 29.03 6.59 -36.79
C ASP A 149 29.12 8.12 -36.71
N GLU A 150 29.61 8.79 -37.75
CA GLU A 150 29.70 10.26 -37.80
C GLU A 150 28.30 10.91 -37.84
N ALA A 151 27.39 10.38 -38.66
CA ALA A 151 26.02 10.86 -38.72
C ALA A 151 25.26 10.62 -37.41
N GLU A 152 25.44 9.47 -36.76
CA GLU A 152 24.89 9.19 -35.44
C GLU A 152 25.42 10.19 -34.39
N ALA A 153 26.73 10.46 -34.38
CA ALA A 153 27.33 11.42 -33.46
C ALA A 153 26.76 12.84 -33.65
N LYS A 154 26.64 13.29 -34.90
CA LYS A 154 26.00 14.58 -35.26
C LYS A 154 24.52 14.60 -34.87
N ALA A 155 23.80 13.50 -35.04
CA ALA A 155 22.40 13.42 -34.62
C ALA A 155 22.24 13.51 -33.10
N LEU A 156 23.14 12.88 -32.33
CA LEU A 156 23.10 12.91 -30.86
C LEU A 156 23.40 14.31 -30.28
N THR A 157 24.21 15.13 -30.96
CA THR A 157 24.41 16.52 -30.56
C THR A 157 23.19 17.37 -30.89
N LEU A 158 22.64 17.24 -32.11
CA LEU A 158 21.46 17.97 -32.53
C LEU A 158 20.22 17.62 -31.71
N ALA A 159 20.02 16.36 -31.32
CA ALA A 159 18.87 15.93 -30.54
C ALA A 159 18.71 16.67 -29.19
N LYS A 160 19.75 17.35 -28.70
CA LYS A 160 19.68 18.16 -27.47
C LYS A 160 19.01 19.52 -27.69
N THR A 161 19.02 20.04 -28.91
CA THR A 161 18.58 21.41 -29.25
C THR A 161 17.50 21.42 -30.33
N ASP A 162 17.58 20.51 -31.30
CA ASP A 162 16.66 20.34 -32.41
C ASP A 162 16.48 18.85 -32.72
N GLU A 163 15.45 18.26 -32.10
CA GLU A 163 15.10 16.86 -32.30
C GLU A 163 14.69 16.55 -33.75
N ALA A 164 14.10 17.52 -34.47
CA ALA A 164 13.64 17.33 -35.84
C ALA A 164 14.82 17.23 -36.83
N ALA A 165 15.86 18.04 -36.62
CA ALA A 165 17.08 17.99 -37.43
C ALA A 165 17.91 16.70 -37.22
N ALA A 166 17.76 16.03 -36.07
CA ALA A 166 18.47 14.77 -35.78
C ALA A 166 17.89 13.55 -36.52
N ILE A 167 16.59 13.53 -36.80
CA ILE A 167 15.89 12.42 -37.47
C ILE A 167 16.48 12.04 -38.85
N PRO A 168 16.70 12.98 -39.80
CA PRO A 168 17.22 12.63 -41.12
C PRO A 168 18.63 12.01 -41.06
N LEU A 169 19.49 12.47 -40.16
CA LEU A 169 20.84 11.91 -39.96
C LEU A 169 20.80 10.47 -39.45
N LEU A 170 19.92 10.16 -38.50
CA LEU A 170 19.74 8.79 -38.02
C LEU A 170 19.14 7.86 -39.09
N ARG A 171 18.20 8.37 -39.90
CA ARG A 171 17.66 7.60 -41.04
C ARG A 171 18.74 7.30 -42.08
N GLN A 172 19.65 8.25 -42.32
CA GLN A 172 20.80 8.04 -43.20
C GLN A 172 21.77 6.99 -42.63
N ALA A 173 22.07 7.05 -41.33
CA ALA A 173 22.86 6.01 -40.64
C ALA A 173 22.22 4.62 -40.79
N ILE A 174 20.90 4.49 -40.57
CA ILE A 174 20.15 3.23 -40.78
C ILE A 174 20.28 2.72 -42.22
N ALA A 175 20.20 3.62 -43.21
CA ALA A 175 20.33 3.25 -44.62
C ALA A 175 21.72 2.68 -44.93
N TRP A 176 22.79 3.26 -44.37
CA TRP A 176 24.14 2.74 -44.51
C TRP A 176 24.33 1.39 -43.81
N GLU A 177 23.77 1.20 -42.60
CA GLU A 177 23.75 -0.12 -41.93
C GLU A 177 23.04 -1.18 -42.78
N GLN A 178 21.92 -0.81 -43.40
CA GLN A 178 21.16 -1.69 -44.28
C GLN A 178 21.98 -2.08 -45.52
N GLU A 179 22.72 -1.14 -46.10
CA GLU A 179 23.61 -1.42 -47.23
C GLU A 179 24.76 -2.37 -46.82
N ILE A 180 25.35 -2.19 -45.64
CA ILE A 180 26.36 -3.14 -45.10
C ILE A 180 25.80 -4.55 -45.01
N GLU A 181 24.59 -4.71 -44.46
CA GLU A 181 23.96 -6.02 -44.30
C GLU A 181 23.57 -6.68 -45.63
N THR A 182 23.07 -5.90 -46.60
CA THR A 182 22.48 -6.44 -47.83
C THR A 182 23.47 -6.56 -49.00
N LYS A 183 24.37 -5.59 -49.15
CA LYS A 183 25.30 -5.51 -50.28
C LYS A 183 26.71 -5.96 -49.91
N TRP A 184 27.11 -5.74 -48.66
CA TRP A 184 28.45 -6.03 -48.16
C TRP A 184 28.48 -7.20 -47.17
N GLU A 185 27.70 -8.26 -47.44
CA GLU A 185 27.45 -9.38 -46.53
C GLU A 185 28.72 -10.12 -46.05
N PHE A 186 29.74 -10.24 -46.90
CA PHE A 186 31.02 -10.89 -46.55
C PHE A 186 32.00 -10.02 -45.74
N SER A 187 31.62 -8.79 -45.37
CA SER A 187 32.46 -7.88 -44.56
C SER A 187 32.62 -8.35 -43.11
N GLY A 188 31.64 -9.10 -42.58
CA GLY A 188 31.55 -9.41 -41.15
C GLY A 188 31.10 -8.23 -40.27
N LEU A 189 30.73 -7.09 -40.87
CA LEU A 189 30.35 -5.86 -40.16
C LEU A 189 28.85 -5.72 -39.89
N ALA A 190 28.01 -6.64 -40.37
CA ALA A 190 26.57 -6.58 -40.16
C ALA A 190 26.22 -6.73 -38.67
N ASP A 191 25.60 -5.70 -38.08
CA ASP A 191 25.13 -5.68 -36.69
C ASP A 191 23.63 -5.32 -36.65
N SER A 192 22.78 -6.35 -36.61
CA SER A 192 21.33 -6.18 -36.51
C SER A 192 20.90 -5.49 -35.21
N GLY A 193 21.69 -5.64 -34.14
CA GLY A 193 21.47 -4.96 -32.86
C GLY A 193 21.70 -3.46 -32.96
N ARG A 194 22.72 -3.02 -33.71
CA ARG A 194 22.95 -1.59 -33.96
C ARG A 194 21.83 -0.97 -34.77
N ARG A 195 21.41 -1.60 -35.87
CA ARG A 195 20.29 -1.11 -36.68
C ARG A 195 19.03 -0.94 -35.82
N ALA A 196 18.72 -1.92 -34.97
CA ALA A 196 17.60 -1.84 -34.04
C ALA A 196 17.73 -0.69 -33.02
N ARG A 197 18.95 -0.41 -32.51
CA ARG A 197 19.20 0.74 -31.62
C ARG A 197 18.97 2.07 -32.33
N LEU A 198 19.42 2.22 -33.57
CA LEU A 198 19.21 3.43 -34.38
C LEU A 198 17.72 3.64 -34.68
N ASP A 199 17.01 2.58 -35.09
CA ASP A 199 15.55 2.64 -35.35
C ASP A 199 14.78 3.05 -34.09
N THR A 200 15.11 2.45 -32.94
CA THR A 200 14.51 2.81 -31.64
C THR A 200 14.73 4.30 -31.31
N ARG A 201 15.90 4.85 -31.62
CA ARG A 201 16.18 6.28 -31.39
C ARG A 201 15.37 7.19 -32.30
N VAL A 202 15.25 6.86 -33.58
CA VAL A 202 14.40 7.60 -34.52
C VAL A 202 12.97 7.64 -34.01
N ARG A 203 12.39 6.49 -33.68
CA ARG A 203 11.03 6.40 -33.14
C ARG A 203 10.85 7.25 -31.88
N ARG A 204 11.85 7.31 -31.00
CA ARG A 204 11.81 8.13 -29.76
C ARG A 204 11.74 9.63 -30.01
N LEU A 205 12.42 10.11 -31.06
CA LEU A 205 12.38 11.50 -31.48
C LEU A 205 11.06 11.81 -32.18
N GLU A 206 10.60 10.94 -33.09
CA GLU A 206 9.33 11.13 -33.81
C GLU A 206 8.11 11.15 -32.88
N SER A 207 8.15 10.34 -31.82
CA SER A 207 7.07 10.27 -30.82
C SER A 207 7.07 11.41 -29.82
N ALA A 208 8.16 12.19 -29.71
CA ALA A 208 8.34 13.21 -28.67
C ALA A 208 7.29 14.34 -28.71
N PRO A 209 6.96 14.94 -29.87
CA PRO A 209 6.01 16.05 -29.92
C PRO A 209 4.61 15.62 -29.52
N LEU A 210 4.18 14.43 -29.95
CA LEU A 210 2.86 13.88 -29.60
C LEU A 210 2.78 13.57 -28.10
N TRP A 211 3.84 12.99 -27.54
CA TRP A 211 3.92 12.71 -26.11
C TRP A 211 3.85 13.99 -25.25
N GLN A 212 4.62 15.02 -25.62
CA GLN A 212 4.64 16.31 -24.93
C GLN A 212 3.29 17.02 -25.04
N LYS A 213 2.66 17.00 -26.21
CA LYS A 213 1.33 17.56 -26.44
C LYS A 213 0.30 16.94 -25.48
N GLY A 214 0.28 15.61 -25.36
CA GLY A 214 -0.64 14.93 -24.44
C GLY A 214 -0.44 15.36 -22.98
N ARG A 215 0.82 15.48 -22.53
CA ARG A 215 1.16 15.95 -21.17
C ARG A 215 0.80 17.41 -20.93
N ALA A 216 0.96 18.28 -21.93
CA ALA A 216 0.58 19.68 -21.83
C ALA A 216 -0.95 19.86 -21.71
N ILE A 217 -1.73 19.09 -22.50
CA ILE A 217 -3.19 19.09 -22.43
C ILE A 217 -3.67 18.59 -21.06
N GLU A 218 -3.09 17.51 -20.56
CA GLU A 218 -3.36 16.99 -19.21
C GLU A 218 -3.10 18.05 -18.12
N ALA A 219 -1.96 18.74 -18.18
CA ALA A 219 -1.64 19.80 -17.24
C ALA A 219 -2.61 21.00 -17.31
N GLU A 220 -3.10 21.34 -18.50
CA GLU A 220 -4.13 22.37 -18.67
C GLU A 220 -5.48 21.92 -18.10
N ALA A 221 -5.86 20.65 -18.33
CA ALA A 221 -7.07 20.05 -17.76
C ALA A 221 -7.07 20.12 -16.23
N GLU A 222 -5.93 19.82 -15.60
CA GLU A 222 -5.79 19.90 -14.14
C GLU A 222 -5.90 21.34 -13.62
N LYS A 223 -5.31 22.32 -14.32
CA LYS A 223 -5.49 23.74 -13.94
C LYS A 223 -6.95 24.17 -13.97
N LEU A 224 -7.70 23.75 -15.00
CA LEU A 224 -9.13 24.04 -15.10
C LEU A 224 -9.92 23.34 -14.01
N PHE A 225 -9.59 22.08 -13.69
CA PHE A 225 -10.21 21.32 -12.62
C PHE A 225 -10.02 22.02 -11.27
N SER A 226 -8.79 22.45 -10.94
CA SER A 226 -8.49 23.18 -9.72
C SER A 226 -9.18 24.55 -9.65
N ALA A 227 -9.46 25.18 -10.80
CA ALA A 227 -10.23 26.42 -10.87
C ALA A 227 -11.76 26.22 -10.77
N GLY A 228 -12.24 24.98 -10.59
CA GLY A 228 -13.67 24.64 -10.54
C GLY A 228 -14.36 24.66 -11.91
N LYS A 229 -13.61 24.78 -13.01
CA LYS A 229 -14.14 24.78 -14.38
C LYS A 229 -14.28 23.36 -14.91
N PHE A 230 -15.18 22.60 -14.29
CA PHE A 230 -15.27 21.15 -14.46
C PHE A 230 -15.60 20.68 -15.88
N ALA A 231 -16.54 21.36 -16.56
CA ALA A 231 -16.90 21.02 -17.94
C ALA A 231 -15.73 21.26 -18.92
N GLU A 232 -15.02 22.38 -18.78
CA GLU A 232 -13.84 22.70 -19.58
C GLU A 232 -12.70 21.70 -19.30
N ALA A 233 -12.48 21.34 -18.03
CA ALA A 233 -11.50 20.34 -17.64
C ALA A 233 -11.81 18.96 -18.24
N ALA A 234 -13.07 18.50 -18.17
CA ALA A 234 -13.49 17.23 -18.74
C ALA A 234 -13.25 17.16 -20.26
N ALA A 235 -13.51 18.26 -20.98
CA ALA A 235 -13.21 18.36 -22.40
C ALA A 235 -11.71 18.24 -22.70
N LYS A 236 -10.85 18.85 -21.88
CA LYS A 236 -9.39 18.72 -22.00
C LYS A 236 -8.90 17.31 -21.65
N PHE A 237 -9.47 16.65 -20.65
CA PHE A 237 -9.15 15.24 -20.38
C PHE A 237 -9.53 14.32 -21.54
N ASN A 238 -10.65 14.55 -22.22
CA ASN A 238 -10.97 13.83 -23.46
C ASN A 238 -9.87 14.03 -24.52
N GLN A 239 -9.43 15.27 -24.75
CA GLN A 239 -8.34 15.56 -25.69
C GLN A 239 -7.03 14.86 -25.30
N ALA A 240 -6.73 14.75 -23.99
CA ALA A 240 -5.57 14.02 -23.49
C ALA A 240 -5.69 12.51 -23.74
N ILE A 241 -6.88 11.93 -23.55
CA ILE A 241 -7.16 10.51 -23.84
C ILE A 241 -7.01 10.23 -25.33
N ASP A 242 -7.53 11.09 -26.20
CA ASP A 242 -7.40 10.95 -27.66
C ASP A 242 -5.91 11.00 -28.07
N CYS A 243 -5.14 11.93 -27.48
CA CYS A 243 -3.71 12.05 -27.72
C CYS A 243 -2.93 10.82 -27.23
N GLU A 244 -3.29 10.26 -26.07
CA GLU A 244 -2.68 9.04 -25.54
C GLU A 244 -3.03 7.83 -26.42
N THR A 245 -4.27 7.74 -26.89
CA THR A 245 -4.73 6.68 -27.80
C THR A 245 -3.96 6.71 -29.12
N ASP A 246 -3.78 7.89 -29.71
CA ASP A 246 -2.98 8.07 -30.93
C ASP A 246 -1.49 7.74 -30.68
N PHE A 247 -0.94 8.12 -29.52
CA PHE A 247 0.42 7.77 -29.14
C PHE A 247 0.61 6.25 -29.02
N LEU A 248 -0.30 5.56 -28.33
CA LEU A 248 -0.24 4.10 -28.16
C LEU A 248 -0.46 3.35 -29.47
N ALA A 249 -1.25 3.90 -30.40
CA ALA A 249 -1.45 3.30 -31.72
C ALA A 249 -0.17 3.34 -32.58
N ARG A 250 0.63 4.40 -32.46
CA ARG A 250 1.83 4.63 -33.31
C ARG A 250 3.15 4.22 -32.67
N TYR A 251 3.25 4.32 -31.33
CA TYR A 251 4.54 4.32 -30.62
C TYR A 251 4.52 3.51 -29.31
N ARG A 252 3.72 2.44 -29.23
CA ARG A 252 3.58 1.58 -28.03
C ARG A 252 4.90 1.08 -27.44
N ASP A 253 5.89 0.81 -28.29
CA ASP A 253 7.18 0.18 -27.98
C ASP A 253 8.31 1.18 -27.67
N VAL A 254 8.05 2.48 -27.81
CA VAL A 254 9.11 3.49 -27.98
C VAL A 254 9.56 4.12 -26.66
N ARG A 255 8.62 4.36 -25.76
CA ARG A 255 8.84 5.01 -24.46
C ARG A 255 8.20 4.18 -23.36
N ASN A 256 8.67 4.36 -22.12
CA ASN A 256 7.97 3.83 -20.95
C ASN A 256 6.62 4.55 -20.81
N THR A 257 5.59 3.99 -21.43
CA THR A 257 4.21 4.40 -21.23
C THR A 257 3.83 4.06 -19.80
N GLU A 258 3.30 5.03 -19.10
CA GLU A 258 2.79 4.82 -17.75
C GLU A 258 1.67 3.77 -17.79
N PHE A 259 1.86 2.67 -17.06
CA PHE A 259 0.89 1.59 -17.02
C PHE A 259 -0.45 2.12 -16.50
N GLY A 260 -1.54 1.83 -17.24
CA GLY A 260 -2.89 2.27 -16.88
C GLY A 260 -3.14 3.77 -17.04
N ARG A 261 -2.28 4.53 -17.75
CA ARG A 261 -2.48 5.98 -17.93
C ARG A 261 -3.83 6.33 -18.56
N SER A 262 -4.25 5.62 -19.60
CA SER A 262 -5.56 5.85 -20.22
C SER A 262 -6.70 5.67 -19.22
N ASP A 263 -6.60 4.68 -18.32
CA ASP A 263 -7.59 4.45 -17.27
C ASP A 263 -7.58 5.59 -16.24
N LYS A 264 -6.39 6.05 -15.81
CA LYS A 264 -6.25 7.20 -14.90
C LYS A 264 -6.86 8.47 -15.49
N LEU A 265 -6.60 8.75 -16.77
CA LEU A 265 -7.19 9.90 -17.46
C LEU A 265 -8.71 9.76 -17.58
N ALA A 266 -9.22 8.56 -17.81
CA ALA A 266 -10.66 8.29 -17.87
C ALA A 266 -11.33 8.51 -16.49
N GLU A 267 -10.70 8.03 -15.42
CA GLU A 267 -11.14 8.26 -14.03
C GLU A 267 -11.16 9.76 -13.70
N ARG A 268 -10.10 10.48 -14.08
CA ARG A 268 -9.97 11.91 -13.84
C ARG A 268 -11.00 12.73 -14.62
N ARG A 269 -11.27 12.34 -15.86
CA ARG A 269 -12.35 12.91 -16.67
C ARG A 269 -13.72 12.69 -16.02
N GLU A 270 -14.01 11.48 -15.54
CA GLU A 270 -15.28 11.18 -14.87
C GLU A 270 -15.44 11.96 -13.56
N THR A 271 -14.33 12.14 -12.84
CA THR A 271 -14.26 13.05 -11.69
C THR A 271 -14.57 14.49 -12.10
N ALA A 272 -14.05 14.97 -13.23
CA ALA A 272 -14.40 16.29 -13.75
C ALA A 272 -15.88 16.38 -14.11
N PHE A 273 -16.47 15.38 -14.78
CA PHE A 273 -17.91 15.41 -15.11
C PHE A 273 -18.81 15.48 -13.87
N SER A 274 -18.42 14.84 -12.78
CA SER A 274 -19.17 14.85 -11.51
C SER A 274 -18.89 16.06 -10.61
N GLY A 275 -17.98 16.96 -10.98
CA GLY A 275 -17.55 18.07 -10.12
C GLY A 275 -18.65 19.04 -9.72
N GLU A 276 -19.57 19.37 -10.63
CA GLU A 276 -20.72 20.24 -10.30
C GLU A 276 -21.70 19.55 -9.34
N ALA A 277 -21.99 18.26 -9.57
CA ALA A 277 -22.81 17.48 -8.65
C ALA A 277 -22.18 17.42 -7.26
N TRP A 278 -20.86 17.25 -7.19
CA TRP A 278 -20.10 17.29 -5.94
C TRP A 278 -20.19 18.63 -5.23
N ASN A 279 -20.07 19.75 -5.95
CA ASN A 279 -20.24 21.09 -5.38
C ASN A 279 -21.64 21.30 -4.79
N VAL A 280 -22.68 20.81 -5.46
CA VAL A 280 -24.06 20.87 -4.95
C VAL A 280 -24.18 20.08 -3.65
N ILE A 281 -23.61 18.87 -3.57
CA ILE A 281 -23.61 18.06 -2.35
C ILE A 281 -22.90 18.81 -1.22
N LEU A 282 -21.71 19.38 -1.47
CA LEU A 282 -20.97 20.17 -0.49
C LEU A 282 -21.76 21.39 0.00
N ALA A 283 -22.47 22.08 -0.89
CA ALA A 283 -23.33 23.21 -0.53
C ALA A 283 -24.49 22.77 0.37
N GLN A 284 -25.10 21.62 0.11
CA GLN A 284 -26.15 21.05 0.96
C GLN A 284 -25.60 20.68 2.34
N CYS A 285 -24.42 20.05 2.42
CA CYS A 285 -23.74 19.76 3.69
C CYS A 285 -23.48 21.04 4.49
N ALA A 286 -22.91 22.08 3.86
CA ALA A 286 -22.63 23.35 4.52
C ALA A 286 -23.90 24.07 5.01
N SER A 287 -24.98 24.01 4.21
CA SER A 287 -26.29 24.52 4.60
C SER A 287 -26.85 23.77 5.81
N ALA A 288 -26.77 22.43 5.79
CA ALA A 288 -27.24 21.59 6.89
C ALA A 288 -26.50 21.90 8.20
N GLU A 289 -25.18 22.00 8.17
CA GLU A 289 -24.36 22.37 9.32
C GLU A 289 -24.69 23.76 9.88
N ALA A 290 -24.97 24.73 9.01
CA ALA A 290 -25.40 26.06 9.43
C ALA A 290 -26.78 26.04 10.12
N LEU A 291 -27.70 25.21 9.65
CA LEU A 291 -29.03 25.02 10.24
C LEU A 291 -28.95 24.31 11.60
N GLU A 292 -28.09 23.30 11.74
CA GLU A 292 -27.84 22.65 13.03
C GLU A 292 -27.35 23.65 14.10
N LYS A 293 -26.42 24.54 13.74
CA LYS A 293 -25.90 25.58 14.64
C LYS A 293 -26.99 26.55 15.11
N LYS A 294 -28.03 26.76 14.30
CA LYS A 294 -29.20 27.57 14.65
C LYS A 294 -30.26 26.79 15.43
N GLY A 295 -30.11 25.47 15.57
CA GLY A 295 -31.12 24.60 16.16
C GLY A 295 -32.31 24.29 15.24
N GLU A 296 -32.21 24.59 13.95
CA GLU A 296 -33.26 24.34 12.95
C GLU A 296 -33.19 22.89 12.42
N TRP A 297 -33.36 21.91 13.31
CA TRP A 297 -33.09 20.49 13.05
C TRP A 297 -33.93 19.85 11.94
N ASN A 298 -35.19 20.28 11.77
CA ASN A 298 -36.04 19.80 10.68
C ASN A 298 -35.48 20.21 9.31
N ALA A 299 -35.08 21.48 9.17
CA ALA A 299 -34.49 22.00 7.95
C ALA A 299 -33.10 21.39 7.71
N ALA A 300 -32.30 21.25 8.78
CA ALA A 300 -31.00 20.57 8.69
C ALA A 300 -31.13 19.12 8.21
N THR A 301 -32.12 18.39 8.72
CA THR A 301 -32.42 17.01 8.28
C THR A 301 -32.77 16.96 6.80
N GLN A 302 -33.56 17.90 6.29
CA GLN A 302 -33.91 17.98 4.86
C GLN A 302 -32.68 18.27 3.98
N ALA A 303 -31.82 19.19 4.43
CA ALA A 303 -30.57 19.52 3.72
C ALA A 303 -29.60 18.33 3.70
N TRP A 304 -29.41 17.64 4.84
CA TRP A 304 -28.61 16.40 4.89
C TRP A 304 -29.20 15.29 4.01
N GLN A 305 -30.52 15.12 4.00
CA GLN A 305 -31.18 14.14 3.13
C GLN A 305 -30.90 14.46 1.65
N SER A 306 -31.01 15.73 1.28
CA SER A 306 -30.70 16.19 -0.09
C SER A 306 -29.23 15.92 -0.46
N ALA A 307 -28.30 16.08 0.49
CA ALA A 307 -26.89 15.72 0.29
C ALA A 307 -26.68 14.21 0.08
N VAL A 308 -27.33 13.36 0.89
CA VAL A 308 -27.29 11.90 0.73
C VAL A 308 -27.88 11.46 -0.61
N ASP A 309 -29.04 11.99 -1.00
CA ASP A 309 -29.68 11.67 -2.28
C ASP A 309 -28.83 12.11 -3.47
N GLY A 310 -28.24 13.31 -3.38
CA GLY A 310 -27.28 13.80 -4.37
C GLY A 310 -26.05 12.90 -4.48
N PHE A 311 -25.52 12.42 -3.36
CA PHE A 311 -24.38 11.51 -3.34
C PHE A 311 -24.72 10.13 -3.93
N ALA A 312 -25.88 9.57 -3.58
CA ALA A 312 -26.35 8.30 -4.14
C ALA A 312 -26.51 8.38 -5.67
N LYS A 313 -26.98 9.52 -6.18
CA LYS A 313 -27.01 9.79 -7.62
C LYS A 313 -25.60 9.89 -8.21
N LEU A 314 -24.67 10.59 -7.55
CA LEU A 314 -23.27 10.68 -7.99
C LEU A 314 -22.61 9.30 -8.08
N LEU A 315 -22.82 8.41 -7.12
CA LEU A 315 -22.34 7.02 -7.14
C LEU A 315 -22.88 6.21 -8.33
N THR A 316 -24.13 6.49 -8.72
CA THR A 316 -24.82 5.79 -9.80
C THR A 316 -24.37 6.31 -11.17
N ASP A 317 -24.34 7.64 -11.33
CA ASP A 317 -24.04 8.29 -12.60
C ASP A 317 -22.53 8.28 -12.92
N TYR A 318 -21.67 8.31 -11.89
CA TYR A 318 -20.21 8.46 -12.01
C TYR A 318 -19.42 7.53 -11.08
N PRO A 319 -19.58 6.19 -11.20
CA PRO A 319 -19.02 5.22 -10.25
C PRO A 319 -17.49 5.18 -10.17
N LYS A 320 -16.77 5.70 -11.18
CA LYS A 320 -15.30 5.77 -11.16
C LYS A 320 -14.77 7.14 -10.72
N SER A 321 -15.64 8.11 -10.45
CA SER A 321 -15.20 9.41 -9.94
C SER A 321 -14.48 9.25 -8.59
N SER A 322 -13.42 10.02 -8.36
CA SER A 322 -12.80 10.06 -7.02
C SER A 322 -13.69 10.74 -5.96
N PHE A 323 -14.76 11.40 -6.38
CA PHE A 323 -15.81 11.87 -5.47
C PHE A 323 -16.78 10.76 -5.07
N ALA A 324 -16.89 9.67 -5.84
CA ALA A 324 -17.75 8.51 -5.62
C ALA A 324 -17.21 7.58 -4.50
N ASP A 325 -16.92 8.16 -3.34
CA ASP A 325 -16.31 7.49 -2.19
C ASP A 325 -17.34 7.12 -1.12
N ARG A 326 -17.57 5.82 -0.94
CA ARG A 326 -18.54 5.29 0.04
C ARG A 326 -18.23 5.68 1.49
N THR A 327 -16.98 6.00 1.81
CA THR A 327 -16.64 6.49 3.16
C THR A 327 -17.19 7.89 3.40
N LYS A 328 -17.20 8.76 2.37
CA LYS A 328 -17.82 10.09 2.43
C LYS A 328 -19.34 9.99 2.49
N GLU A 329 -19.93 9.09 1.70
CA GLU A 329 -21.37 8.80 1.76
C GLU A 329 -21.79 8.39 3.17
N ALA A 330 -21.08 7.43 3.77
CA ALA A 330 -21.36 6.95 5.12
C ALA A 330 -21.25 8.08 6.15
N ALA A 331 -20.25 8.96 6.03
CA ALA A 331 -20.11 10.11 6.92
C ALA A 331 -21.30 11.08 6.82
N ILE A 332 -21.74 11.41 5.60
CA ILE A 332 -22.92 12.28 5.38
C ILE A 332 -24.19 11.60 5.92
N ALA A 333 -24.36 10.30 5.68
CA ALA A 333 -25.49 9.53 6.21
C ALA A 333 -25.50 9.45 7.75
N THR A 334 -24.34 9.33 8.39
CA THR A 334 -24.22 9.41 9.85
C THR A 334 -24.68 10.77 10.37
N ARG A 335 -24.31 11.87 9.70
CA ARG A 335 -24.76 13.23 10.07
C ARG A 335 -26.26 13.41 9.88
N LEU A 336 -26.82 12.89 8.78
CA LEU A 336 -28.28 12.83 8.58
C LEU A 336 -28.98 12.11 9.74
N ASN A 337 -28.50 10.92 10.12
CA ASN A 337 -29.11 10.15 11.20
C ASN A 337 -28.96 10.88 12.55
N PHE A 338 -27.82 11.50 12.82
CA PHE A 338 -27.65 12.35 14.00
C PHE A 338 -28.71 13.47 14.03
N ALA A 339 -28.90 14.18 12.91
CA ALA A 339 -29.90 15.25 12.81
C ALA A 339 -31.33 14.73 13.00
N ARG A 340 -31.66 13.54 12.48
CA ARG A 340 -32.97 12.89 12.67
C ARG A 340 -33.27 12.55 14.13
N PHE A 341 -32.30 11.98 14.83
CA PHE A 341 -32.44 11.52 16.21
C PHE A 341 -31.99 12.57 17.24
N HIS A 342 -31.79 13.83 16.83
CA HIS A 342 -31.20 14.86 17.67
C HIS A 342 -31.99 15.06 18.98
N LYS A 343 -33.33 14.95 18.92
CA LYS A 343 -34.21 15.15 20.07
C LYS A 343 -34.09 13.99 21.05
N GLU A 344 -34.06 12.76 20.55
CA GLU A 344 -33.89 11.55 21.35
C GLU A 344 -32.49 11.49 21.96
N ILE A 345 -31.45 11.86 21.20
CA ILE A 345 -30.07 11.99 21.70
C ILE A 345 -30.03 13.01 22.84
N GLY A 346 -30.61 14.19 22.65
CA GLY A 346 -30.68 15.23 23.67
C GLY A 346 -31.46 14.79 24.92
N ALA A 347 -32.62 14.15 24.73
CA ALA A 347 -33.44 13.63 25.81
C ALA A 347 -32.74 12.51 26.60
N LEU A 348 -32.07 11.59 25.91
CA LEU A 348 -31.28 10.52 26.52
C LEU A 348 -30.15 11.11 27.37
N ARG A 349 -29.39 12.08 26.86
CA ARG A 349 -28.33 12.76 27.63
C ARG A 349 -28.86 13.49 28.86
N ALA A 350 -29.99 14.20 28.73
CA ALA A 350 -30.61 14.88 29.87
C ALA A 350 -31.06 13.88 30.95
N ARG A 351 -31.62 12.74 30.55
CA ARG A 351 -32.02 11.68 31.48
C ARG A 351 -30.83 10.91 32.05
N SER A 352 -29.73 10.76 31.31
CA SER A 352 -28.46 10.24 31.86
C SER A 352 -27.89 11.16 32.95
N GLU A 353 -28.08 12.49 32.85
CA GLU A 353 -27.73 13.38 33.96
C GLU A 353 -28.67 13.23 35.16
N GLN A 354 -29.97 12.98 34.94
CA GLN A 354 -30.89 12.64 36.04
C GLN A 354 -30.47 11.35 36.76
N LEU A 355 -30.03 10.34 36.00
CA LEU A 355 -29.42 9.13 36.52
C LEU A 355 -28.19 9.46 37.39
N ARG A 356 -27.21 10.20 36.86
CA ARG A 356 -26.00 10.59 37.61
C ARG A 356 -26.34 11.39 38.85
N SER A 357 -27.35 12.26 38.81
CA SER A 357 -27.87 12.98 39.98
C SER A 357 -28.48 12.04 41.03
N ALA A 358 -29.23 11.02 40.62
CA ALA A 358 -29.75 10.00 41.54
C ALA A 358 -28.62 9.22 42.22
N LEU A 359 -27.57 8.85 41.48
CA LEU A 359 -26.37 8.20 42.01
C LEU A 359 -25.61 9.09 43.01
N ARG A 360 -25.41 10.38 42.69
CA ARG A 360 -24.78 11.36 43.60
C ARG A 360 -25.57 11.54 44.90
N THR A 361 -26.90 11.49 44.82
CA THR A 361 -27.81 11.59 45.97
C THR A 361 -28.08 10.24 46.66
N ARG A 362 -27.32 9.19 46.32
CA ARG A 362 -27.40 7.83 46.89
C ARG A 362 -28.75 7.13 46.71
N ARG A 363 -29.59 7.59 45.77
CA ARG A 363 -30.88 6.96 45.44
C ARG A 363 -30.68 5.82 44.45
N ALA A 364 -30.12 4.70 44.95
CA ALA A 364 -29.75 3.56 44.14
C ALA A 364 -30.94 2.95 43.36
N ASP A 365 -32.10 2.82 43.99
CA ASP A 365 -33.31 2.27 43.36
C ASP A 365 -33.80 3.11 42.17
N ASP A 366 -33.82 4.43 42.33
CA ASP A 366 -34.24 5.35 41.27
C ASP A 366 -33.24 5.34 40.11
N ALA A 367 -31.95 5.31 40.42
CA ALA A 367 -30.89 5.22 39.42
C ALA A 367 -31.01 3.93 38.60
N LEU A 368 -31.15 2.77 39.24
CA LEU A 368 -31.22 1.48 38.54
C LEU A 368 -32.47 1.38 37.65
N ARG A 369 -33.61 1.91 38.09
CA ARG A 369 -34.81 2.01 37.26
C ARG A 369 -34.56 2.84 36.00
N LEU A 370 -33.88 3.98 36.13
CA LEU A 370 -33.53 4.83 34.98
C LEU A 370 -32.57 4.10 34.03
N VAL A 371 -31.56 3.39 34.54
CA VAL A 371 -30.57 2.68 33.71
C VAL A 371 -31.21 1.71 32.74
N ASP A 372 -32.17 0.89 33.19
CA ASP A 372 -32.85 -0.11 32.35
C ASP A 372 -33.60 0.50 31.15
N GLU A 373 -34.16 1.69 31.35
CA GLU A 373 -34.82 2.45 30.29
C GLU A 373 -33.79 3.09 29.34
N LEU A 374 -32.77 3.73 29.90
CA LEU A 374 -31.74 4.45 29.13
C LEU A 374 -30.88 3.50 28.28
N ILE A 375 -30.59 2.30 28.78
CA ILE A 375 -29.78 1.34 28.05
C ILE A 375 -30.50 0.82 26.80
N THR A 376 -31.82 0.65 26.88
CA THR A 376 -32.62 0.21 25.72
C THR A 376 -32.63 1.29 24.64
N GLU A 377 -32.82 2.54 25.05
CA GLU A 377 -32.85 3.69 24.15
C GLU A 377 -31.48 3.97 23.52
N ALA A 378 -30.39 3.94 24.30
CA ALA A 378 -29.04 4.10 23.78
C ALA A 378 -28.68 3.02 22.73
N ARG A 379 -29.16 1.77 22.90
CA ARG A 379 -28.97 0.66 21.94
C ARG A 379 -29.65 0.98 20.62
N ARG A 380 -30.90 1.47 20.70
CA ARG A 380 -31.72 1.84 19.56
C ARG A 380 -31.12 3.02 18.78
N ILE A 381 -30.61 4.04 19.47
CA ILE A 381 -29.97 5.20 18.83
C ILE A 381 -28.62 4.81 18.21
N GLY A 382 -27.83 3.98 18.90
CA GLY A 382 -26.55 3.48 18.39
C GLY A 382 -26.72 2.63 17.13
N SER A 383 -27.74 1.75 17.08
CA SER A 383 -28.01 0.91 15.91
C SER A 383 -28.51 1.69 14.69
N ALA A 384 -29.01 2.91 14.88
CA ALA A 384 -29.39 3.81 13.79
C ALA A 384 -28.19 4.52 13.10
N ASN A 385 -26.95 4.15 13.45
CA ASN A 385 -25.72 4.70 12.85
C ASN A 385 -25.62 6.23 12.95
N THR A 386 -26.03 6.79 14.09
CA THR A 386 -25.99 8.23 14.41
C THR A 386 -24.58 8.74 14.73
N GLY A 387 -23.63 7.83 14.95
CA GLY A 387 -22.28 8.18 15.38
C GLY A 387 -22.12 8.41 16.87
N VAL A 388 -23.18 8.23 17.66
CA VAL A 388 -23.20 8.37 19.11
C VAL A 388 -23.85 7.15 19.76
N PHE A 389 -23.53 6.91 21.04
CA PHE A 389 -23.95 5.74 21.81
C PHE A 389 -23.55 4.41 21.17
N ARG A 390 -22.41 4.40 20.47
CA ARG A 390 -21.79 3.17 19.97
C ARG A 390 -21.28 2.31 21.13
N PRO A 391 -21.11 0.98 20.96
CA PRO A 391 -20.59 0.10 22.00
C PRO A 391 -19.27 0.60 22.64
N GLU A 392 -18.43 1.25 21.85
CA GLU A 392 -17.16 1.82 22.27
C GLU A 392 -17.26 3.18 22.99
N ASP A 393 -18.40 3.87 22.89
CA ASP A 393 -18.59 5.19 23.51
C ASP A 393 -18.72 5.06 25.03
N GLU A 394 -18.06 5.96 25.77
CA GLU A 394 -18.08 5.95 27.23
C GLU A 394 -19.49 6.10 27.80
N GLU A 395 -20.34 6.94 27.19
CA GLU A 395 -21.76 7.09 27.58
C GLU A 395 -22.51 5.75 27.51
N ARG A 396 -22.17 4.90 26.52
CA ARG A 396 -22.78 3.59 26.33
C ARG A 396 -22.24 2.57 27.32
N LYS A 397 -20.92 2.53 27.51
CA LYS A 397 -20.24 1.65 28.47
C LYS A 397 -20.69 1.90 29.91
N GLU A 398 -20.86 3.16 30.31
CA GLU A 398 -21.38 3.55 31.62
C GLU A 398 -22.75 2.90 31.87
N LEU A 399 -23.70 3.10 30.95
CA LEU A 399 -25.03 2.53 31.06
C LEU A 399 -25.00 0.99 31.12
N GLU A 400 -24.19 0.34 30.28
CA GLU A 400 -24.05 -1.12 30.26
C GLU A 400 -23.50 -1.66 31.57
N TYR A 401 -22.45 -1.00 32.08
CA TYR A 401 -21.85 -1.37 33.34
C TYR A 401 -22.84 -1.23 34.49
N LEU A 402 -23.57 -0.12 34.58
CA LEU A 402 -24.55 0.11 35.64
C LEU A 402 -25.71 -0.90 35.57
N ALA A 403 -26.17 -1.24 34.37
CA ALA A 403 -27.28 -2.19 34.17
C ALA A 403 -26.91 -3.59 34.66
N ILE A 404 -25.68 -4.02 34.37
CA ILE A 404 -25.20 -5.36 34.76
C ILE A 404 -24.86 -5.42 36.25
N ASN A 405 -24.36 -4.34 36.84
CA ASN A 405 -23.79 -4.34 38.19
C ASN A 405 -24.71 -3.74 39.27
N GLY A 406 -26.03 -3.87 39.12
CA GLY A 406 -26.99 -3.24 40.03
C GLY A 406 -26.83 -3.59 41.51
N ALA A 407 -26.45 -4.82 41.84
CA ALA A 407 -26.16 -5.23 43.22
C ALA A 407 -24.94 -4.48 43.81
N VAL A 408 -23.89 -4.30 43.00
CA VAL A 408 -22.67 -3.56 43.38
C VAL A 408 -22.97 -2.07 43.54
N VAL A 409 -23.82 -1.51 42.68
CA VAL A 409 -24.29 -0.12 42.79
C VAL A 409 -24.95 0.12 44.16
N ARG A 410 -25.89 -0.76 44.55
CA ARG A 410 -26.59 -0.66 45.84
C ARG A 410 -25.64 -0.75 47.02
N SER A 411 -24.79 -1.77 47.05
CA SER A 411 -23.88 -2.00 48.18
C SER A 411 -22.83 -0.90 48.32
N THR A 412 -22.32 -0.39 47.19
CA THR A 412 -21.31 0.68 47.17
C THR A 412 -21.93 1.99 47.64
N LEU A 413 -23.08 2.40 47.08
CA LEU A 413 -23.74 3.65 47.45
C LEU A 413 -24.16 3.67 48.93
N GLY A 414 -24.56 2.54 49.50
CA GLY A 414 -24.94 2.44 50.91
C GLY A 414 -23.77 2.61 51.90
N ASN A 415 -22.54 2.33 51.47
CA ASN A 415 -21.36 2.30 52.36
C ASN A 415 -20.30 3.35 52.04
N ILE A 416 -20.36 4.01 50.87
CA ILE A 416 -19.26 4.85 50.39
C ILE A 416 -18.97 6.02 51.33
N ASP A 417 -20.00 6.71 51.84
CA ASP A 417 -19.81 7.93 52.63
C ASP A 417 -19.12 7.65 53.98
N GLN A 418 -19.26 6.45 54.54
CA GLN A 418 -18.54 6.02 55.74
C GLN A 418 -17.03 5.85 55.50
N ASN A 419 -16.64 5.62 54.24
CA ASN A 419 -15.26 5.36 53.83
C ASN A 419 -14.57 6.57 53.22
N LEU A 420 -15.21 7.74 53.16
CA LEU A 420 -14.62 8.96 52.61
C LEU A 420 -14.16 9.92 53.71
N ARG A 421 -13.02 10.56 53.52
CA ARG A 421 -12.47 11.60 54.40
C ARG A 421 -12.11 12.85 53.61
N PRO A 422 -12.28 14.06 54.17
CA PRO A 422 -11.83 15.28 53.51
C PRO A 422 -10.30 15.31 53.43
N VAL A 423 -9.77 15.84 52.33
CA VAL A 423 -8.32 16.10 52.19
C VAL A 423 -8.04 17.56 52.60
N PRO A 424 -7.09 17.82 53.50
CA PRO A 424 -6.72 19.18 53.88
C PRO A 424 -6.36 20.06 52.67
N ALA A 425 -6.88 21.29 52.64
CA ALA A 425 -6.65 22.28 51.58
C ALA A 425 -7.01 21.83 50.15
N ALA A 426 -7.81 20.78 49.99
CA ALA A 426 -8.34 20.33 48.70
C ALA A 426 -9.86 20.15 48.74
N SER A 427 -10.54 20.36 47.61
CA SER A 427 -12.00 20.21 47.49
C SER A 427 -12.43 18.77 47.20
N VAL A 428 -11.61 17.78 47.54
CA VAL A 428 -11.86 16.36 47.25
C VAL A 428 -12.00 15.55 48.53
N ARG A 429 -12.62 14.38 48.41
CA ARG A 429 -12.66 13.37 49.46
C ARG A 429 -11.83 12.16 49.05
N ILE A 430 -11.01 11.65 49.95
CA ILE A 430 -10.17 10.47 49.73
C ILE A 430 -10.79 9.24 50.39
N TYR A 431 -10.61 8.07 49.78
CA TYR A 431 -10.95 6.80 50.41
C TYR A 431 -10.04 6.59 51.63
N ARG A 432 -10.64 6.21 52.77
CA ARG A 432 -9.98 6.23 54.09
C ARG A 432 -8.87 5.18 54.26
N THR A 433 -8.78 4.22 53.36
CA THR A 433 -7.75 3.18 53.29
C THR A 433 -7.27 3.06 51.85
N GLU A 434 -6.32 2.17 51.57
CA GLU A 434 -6.16 1.64 50.21
C GLU A 434 -7.44 0.90 49.77
N ILE A 435 -7.64 0.71 48.47
CA ILE A 435 -8.82 -0.01 47.98
C ILE A 435 -8.77 -1.48 48.46
N PRO A 436 -9.77 -1.96 49.22
CA PRO A 436 -9.81 -3.36 49.63
C PRO A 436 -10.04 -4.28 48.44
N GLN A 437 -9.46 -5.48 48.47
CA GLN A 437 -9.64 -6.49 47.43
C GLN A 437 -11.11 -6.83 47.17
N GLY A 438 -11.95 -6.89 48.21
CA GLY A 438 -13.38 -7.16 48.06
C GLY A 438 -14.12 -6.08 47.26
N LEU A 439 -13.80 -4.80 47.51
CA LEU A 439 -14.37 -3.69 46.76
C LEU A 439 -13.87 -3.69 45.31
N TYR A 440 -12.55 -3.87 45.11
CA TYR A 440 -11.97 -3.99 43.78
C TYR A 440 -12.62 -5.11 42.97
N ALA A 441 -12.74 -6.31 43.56
CA ALA A 441 -13.34 -7.46 42.90
C ALA A 441 -14.80 -7.23 42.53
N SER A 442 -15.57 -6.56 43.41
CA SER A 442 -16.98 -6.23 43.16
C SER A 442 -17.14 -5.26 42.00
N VAL A 443 -16.29 -4.22 41.92
CA VAL A 443 -16.35 -3.21 40.84
C VAL A 443 -15.77 -3.75 39.52
N MET A 444 -14.70 -4.53 39.59
CA MET A 444 -13.95 -4.94 38.41
C MET A 444 -14.36 -6.30 37.84
N GLY A 445 -15.00 -7.15 38.66
CA GLY A 445 -15.32 -8.54 38.33
C GLY A 445 -14.12 -9.49 38.39
N ALA A 446 -12.96 -9.02 38.84
CA ALA A 446 -11.72 -9.79 38.95
C ALA A 446 -10.86 -9.27 40.11
N ASN A 447 -9.99 -10.12 40.65
CA ASN A 447 -9.03 -9.76 41.69
C ASN A 447 -7.60 -10.15 41.23
N PRO A 448 -6.72 -9.16 40.94
CA PRO A 448 -5.37 -9.42 40.45
C PRO A 448 -4.37 -9.76 41.56
N SER A 449 -4.77 -9.60 42.83
CA SER A 449 -3.87 -9.78 43.96
C SER A 449 -3.33 -11.20 44.06
N SER A 450 -2.03 -11.28 44.30
CA SER A 450 -1.26 -12.51 44.51
C SER A 450 -1.78 -13.34 45.69
N THR A 451 -2.23 -12.68 46.76
CA THR A 451 -2.83 -13.32 47.93
C THR A 451 -4.26 -12.82 48.12
N ARG A 452 -5.24 -13.71 47.92
CA ARG A 452 -6.66 -13.37 47.96
C ARG A 452 -7.21 -13.35 49.38
N ARG A 453 -7.42 -12.15 49.91
CA ARG A 453 -8.09 -11.89 51.20
C ARG A 453 -8.90 -10.59 51.04
N GLU A 454 -10.22 -10.67 51.18
CA GLU A 454 -11.12 -9.54 50.85
C GLU A 454 -10.80 -8.25 51.61
N ALA A 455 -10.33 -8.37 52.85
CA ALA A 455 -9.98 -7.26 53.72
C ALA A 455 -8.56 -6.70 53.50
N ASN A 456 -7.74 -7.34 52.65
CA ASN A 456 -6.40 -6.82 52.33
C ASN A 456 -6.49 -5.74 51.24
N PRO A 457 -5.46 -4.88 51.10
CA PRO A 457 -5.38 -3.96 49.97
C PRO A 457 -5.29 -4.74 48.65
N VAL A 458 -5.90 -4.21 47.60
CA VAL A 458 -5.66 -4.72 46.25
C VAL A 458 -4.24 -4.38 45.83
N GLU A 459 -3.50 -5.40 45.45
CA GLU A 459 -2.13 -5.32 44.93
C GLU A 459 -2.01 -6.05 43.59
N SER A 460 -0.83 -5.98 42.96
CA SER A 460 -0.56 -6.51 41.61
C SER A 460 -1.45 -5.88 40.52
N VAL A 461 -1.78 -4.61 40.71
CA VAL A 461 -2.62 -3.79 39.84
C VAL A 461 -1.74 -2.84 39.01
N THR A 462 -1.93 -2.85 37.70
CA THR A 462 -1.34 -1.85 36.79
C THR A 462 -2.01 -0.49 36.97
N TYR A 463 -1.33 0.57 36.53
CA TYR A 463 -1.90 1.91 36.52
C TYR A 463 -3.22 1.99 35.72
N ALA A 464 -3.29 1.33 34.55
CA ALA A 464 -4.49 1.31 33.71
C ALA A 464 -5.68 0.57 34.38
N GLU A 465 -5.41 -0.50 35.13
CA GLU A 465 -6.42 -1.21 35.93
C GLU A 465 -6.95 -0.30 37.06
N ALA A 466 -6.07 0.47 37.72
CA ALA A 466 -6.46 1.43 38.75
C ALA A 466 -7.31 2.58 38.19
N GLU A 467 -6.97 3.12 37.02
CA GLU A 467 -7.79 4.12 36.31
C GLU A 467 -9.14 3.55 35.86
N THR A 468 -9.15 2.30 35.38
CA THR A 468 -10.41 1.63 35.01
C THR A 468 -11.32 1.41 36.22
N PHE A 469 -10.75 1.02 37.37
CA PHE A 469 -11.50 0.96 38.63
C PHE A 469 -12.05 2.33 39.00
N ALA A 470 -11.23 3.39 38.92
CA ALA A 470 -11.66 4.74 39.23
C ALA A 470 -12.81 5.19 38.32
N ALA A 471 -12.73 4.95 37.01
CA ALA A 471 -13.79 5.26 36.05
C ALA A 471 -15.11 4.53 36.39
N ARG A 472 -15.06 3.22 36.64
CA ARG A 472 -16.24 2.41 36.99
C ARG A 472 -16.85 2.81 38.33
N LEU A 473 -16.01 3.09 39.33
CA LEU A 473 -16.48 3.63 40.60
C LEU A 473 -17.11 5.01 40.41
N GLY A 474 -16.55 5.85 39.53
CA GLY A 474 -17.14 7.13 39.15
C GLY A 474 -18.52 6.99 38.51
N TRP A 475 -18.71 6.00 37.64
CA TRP A 475 -20.02 5.65 37.10
C TRP A 475 -21.00 5.27 38.22
N ILE A 476 -20.60 4.41 39.17
CA ILE A 476 -21.45 4.02 40.31
C ILE A 476 -21.84 5.23 41.16
N LEU A 477 -20.92 6.17 41.37
CA LEU A 477 -21.14 7.32 42.25
C LEU A 477 -21.81 8.50 41.54
N GLY A 478 -21.93 8.46 40.22
CA GLY A 478 -22.37 9.59 39.40
C GLY A 478 -21.44 10.80 39.51
N ALA A 479 -20.18 10.59 39.87
CA ALA A 479 -19.21 11.63 40.21
C ALA A 479 -17.83 11.32 39.61
N LYS A 480 -16.98 12.33 39.50
CA LYS A 480 -15.62 12.13 38.99
C LYS A 480 -14.75 11.49 40.07
N VAL A 481 -14.23 10.31 39.76
CA VAL A 481 -13.35 9.52 40.62
C VAL A 481 -12.03 9.29 39.88
N ARG A 482 -10.92 9.46 40.60
CA ARG A 482 -9.58 9.34 40.04
C ARG A 482 -8.58 8.92 41.11
N LEU A 483 -7.36 8.60 40.67
CA LEU A 483 -6.21 8.50 41.58
C LEU A 483 -5.92 9.88 42.20
N PRO A 484 -5.43 9.93 43.45
CA PRO A 484 -4.98 11.17 44.06
C PRO A 484 -3.78 11.73 43.30
N THR A 485 -3.66 13.06 43.28
CA THR A 485 -2.36 13.71 42.99
C THR A 485 -1.39 13.41 44.12
N SER A 486 -0.07 13.47 43.84
CA SER A 486 0.93 13.33 44.91
C SER A 486 0.74 14.39 45.99
N ALA A 487 0.32 15.61 45.61
CA ALA A 487 0.00 16.68 46.55
C ALA A 487 -1.22 16.36 47.44
N GLU A 488 -2.31 15.84 46.88
CA GLU A 488 -3.48 15.40 47.67
C GLU A 488 -3.12 14.22 48.60
N PHE A 489 -2.29 13.29 48.14
CA PHE A 489 -1.80 12.17 48.94
C PHE A 489 -0.98 12.66 50.14
N THR A 490 -0.02 13.55 49.91
CA THR A 490 0.79 14.15 50.98
C THR A 490 -0.04 15.01 51.92
N ALA A 491 -0.98 15.79 51.39
CA ALA A 491 -1.90 16.58 52.22
C ALA A 491 -2.79 15.70 53.11
N ALA A 492 -3.26 14.56 52.58
CA ALA A 492 -4.04 13.57 53.33
C ALA A 492 -3.23 12.92 54.47
N ALA A 493 -1.91 12.79 54.31
CA ALA A 493 -1.02 12.22 55.32
C ALA A 493 -0.85 13.10 56.55
N GLY A 494 -0.77 14.42 56.35
CA GLY A 494 -0.56 15.37 57.43
C GLY A 494 0.88 15.42 57.92
N ASP A 495 1.06 15.72 59.22
CA ASP A 495 2.38 15.89 59.85
C ASP A 495 3.06 14.54 60.12
N LEU A 496 4.28 14.40 59.60
CA LEU A 496 5.06 13.17 59.57
C LEU A 496 6.10 13.09 60.69
N ASN A 497 6.25 14.14 61.49
CA ASN A 497 7.23 14.18 62.58
C ASN A 497 6.63 13.78 63.94
N GLN A 498 5.47 13.12 63.93
CA GLN A 498 4.76 12.78 65.17
C GLN A 498 5.24 11.44 65.76
N PRO A 499 5.36 11.32 67.09
CA PRO A 499 5.73 10.06 67.76
C PRO A 499 4.78 8.89 67.46
N SER A 500 3.53 9.17 67.09
CA SER A 500 2.51 8.20 66.75
C SER A 500 2.65 7.59 65.35
N LEU A 501 3.68 7.96 64.57
CA LEU A 501 3.84 7.47 63.20
C LEU A 501 4.04 5.94 63.14
N GLN A 502 4.78 5.38 64.10
CA GLN A 502 5.08 3.93 64.12
C GLN A 502 3.82 3.07 64.27
N SER A 503 2.80 3.55 64.99
CA SER A 503 1.52 2.83 65.16
C SER A 503 0.56 3.01 63.99
N GLN A 504 0.87 3.93 63.06
CA GLN A 504 0.07 4.24 61.86
C GLN A 504 0.63 3.58 60.59
N ALA A 505 1.69 2.76 60.70
CA ALA A 505 2.42 2.28 59.54
C ALA A 505 2.72 0.77 59.58
N TRP A 506 2.72 0.15 58.40
CA TRP A 506 3.17 -1.25 58.20
C TRP A 506 4.42 -1.28 57.32
N THR A 507 5.60 -1.29 57.93
CA THR A 507 6.89 -1.10 57.25
C THR A 507 7.80 -2.32 57.40
N ALA A 508 9.00 -2.25 56.83
CA ALA A 508 10.01 -3.30 57.00
C ALA A 508 10.44 -3.51 58.47
N GLU A 509 10.15 -2.56 59.36
CA GLU A 509 10.55 -2.60 60.76
C GLU A 509 9.57 -3.40 61.64
N ASN A 510 8.31 -3.54 61.22
CA ASN A 510 7.25 -4.20 62.00
C ASN A 510 6.47 -5.26 61.21
N THR A 511 6.96 -5.66 60.04
CA THR A 511 6.38 -6.73 59.22
C THR A 511 7.43 -7.78 58.82
N ASP A 512 6.97 -8.88 58.25
CA ASP A 512 7.83 -9.94 57.67
C ASP A 512 8.35 -9.57 56.27
N GLY A 513 8.09 -8.34 55.80
CA GLY A 513 8.44 -7.86 54.47
C GLY A 513 7.72 -8.59 53.32
N THR A 514 6.76 -9.47 53.59
CA THR A 514 6.14 -10.29 52.53
C THR A 514 4.62 -10.28 52.57
N THR A 515 4.03 -10.16 53.76
CA THR A 515 2.58 -10.31 53.95
C THR A 515 1.94 -8.95 54.21
N VAL A 516 1.19 -8.45 53.21
CA VAL A 516 0.31 -7.28 53.38
C VAL A 516 -0.74 -7.52 54.46
N ARG A 517 -1.10 -6.47 55.19
CA ARG A 517 -2.05 -6.52 56.31
C ARG A 517 -3.46 -6.12 55.86
N PRO A 518 -4.51 -6.53 56.60
CA PRO A 518 -5.85 -6.01 56.37
C PRO A 518 -5.85 -4.48 56.39
N VAL A 519 -6.61 -3.86 55.49
CA VAL A 519 -6.74 -2.41 55.44
C VAL A 519 -7.33 -1.87 56.74
N GLY A 520 -6.88 -0.70 57.17
CA GLY A 520 -7.31 -0.04 58.40
C GLY A 520 -6.87 -0.75 59.68
N ALA A 521 -5.95 -1.73 59.61
CA ALA A 521 -5.44 -2.42 60.79
C ALA A 521 -4.42 -1.58 61.59
N ALA A 522 -3.74 -0.64 60.95
CA ALA A 522 -2.94 0.36 61.65
C ALA A 522 -3.82 1.47 62.23
N ALA A 523 -3.30 2.21 63.21
CA ALA A 523 -3.99 3.39 63.73
C ALA A 523 -4.23 4.41 62.61
N ALA A 524 -5.38 5.09 62.65
CA ALA A 524 -5.66 6.19 61.72
C ALA A 524 -4.88 7.45 62.12
N ASN A 525 -4.65 8.33 61.14
CA ASN A 525 -4.21 9.69 61.42
C ASN A 525 -5.37 10.54 62.00
N ALA A 526 -5.08 11.80 62.35
CA ALA A 526 -6.08 12.72 62.92
C ALA A 526 -7.31 12.97 62.01
N ALA A 527 -7.18 12.76 60.70
CA ALA A 527 -8.27 12.86 59.74
C ALA A 527 -9.06 11.54 59.56
N GLY A 528 -8.71 10.49 60.30
CA GLY A 528 -9.34 9.17 60.20
C GLY A 528 -8.98 8.41 58.94
N ILE A 529 -7.80 8.67 58.37
CA ILE A 529 -7.25 7.99 57.19
C ILE A 529 -6.16 7.02 57.67
N HIS A 530 -6.18 5.81 57.15
CA HIS A 530 -5.27 4.74 57.50
C HIS A 530 -4.27 4.47 56.36
N ASP A 531 -3.18 3.80 56.74
CA ASP A 531 -2.25 3.10 55.85
C ASP A 531 -1.68 4.00 54.73
N LEU A 532 -1.53 5.30 54.97
CA LEU A 532 -0.81 6.20 54.04
C LEU A 532 0.70 5.96 54.08
N ILE A 533 1.17 5.13 55.02
CA ILE A 533 2.56 4.77 55.25
C ILE A 533 2.66 3.26 55.36
N GLY A 534 3.36 2.63 54.42
CA GLY A 534 3.58 1.20 54.41
C GLY A 534 2.37 0.42 53.89
N ASN A 535 2.32 -0.87 54.22
CA ASN A 535 1.41 -1.88 53.67
C ASN A 535 1.64 -2.09 52.16
N VAL A 536 1.13 -1.20 51.31
CA VAL A 536 1.42 -1.17 49.87
C VAL A 536 1.78 0.25 49.43
N GLU A 537 2.72 0.34 48.48
CA GLU A 537 2.93 1.57 47.72
C GLU A 537 1.67 1.85 46.90
N GLU A 538 1.41 3.13 46.60
CA GLU A 538 0.16 3.52 45.97
C GLU A 538 0.36 4.38 44.73
N TRP A 539 -0.30 3.98 43.65
CA TRP A 539 -0.37 4.79 42.44
C TRP A 539 -1.00 6.15 42.70
N THR A 540 -0.32 7.20 42.24
CA THR A 540 -0.86 8.57 42.16
C THR A 540 -0.91 9.02 40.70
N ILE A 541 -1.76 10.01 40.41
CA ILE A 541 -2.05 10.42 39.04
C ILE A 541 -0.76 10.86 38.31
N ALA A 542 -0.59 10.35 37.09
CA ALA A 542 0.50 10.75 36.22
C ALA A 542 0.06 11.85 35.27
N ALA A 543 1.02 12.64 34.77
CA ALA A 543 0.75 13.57 33.68
C ALA A 543 0.32 12.82 32.39
N ALA A 544 -0.48 13.49 31.57
CA ALA A 544 -0.97 12.94 30.30
C ALA A 544 0.22 12.63 29.36
N GLY A 545 0.20 11.46 28.73
CA GLY A 545 1.27 11.02 27.81
C GLY A 545 2.47 10.33 28.48
N GLU A 546 2.58 10.37 29.81
CA GLU A 546 3.71 9.75 30.50
C GLU A 546 3.64 8.22 30.53
N THR A 547 4.81 7.57 30.42
CA THR A 547 4.94 6.09 30.49
C THR A 547 5.18 5.59 31.91
N ARG A 548 5.53 6.49 32.83
CA ARG A 548 5.73 6.26 34.25
C ARG A 548 4.66 6.99 35.05
N ALA A 549 4.43 6.53 36.27
CA ALA A 549 3.55 7.18 37.22
C ALA A 549 4.22 7.21 38.61
N PRO A 550 3.98 8.28 39.38
CA PRO A 550 4.47 8.39 40.74
C PRO A 550 3.73 7.42 41.67
N VAL A 551 4.50 6.72 42.51
CA VAL A 551 3.99 5.93 43.64
C VAL A 551 4.50 6.51 44.95
N LEU A 552 3.64 6.51 45.97
CA LEU A 552 3.92 7.07 47.30
C LEU A 552 3.51 6.10 48.41
N GLY A 553 3.88 6.43 49.65
CA GLY A 553 3.46 5.74 50.87
C GLY A 553 4.40 4.63 51.34
N GLY A 554 5.19 4.04 50.43
CA GLY A 554 6.02 2.88 50.77
C GLY A 554 5.17 1.63 51.05
N SER A 555 5.81 0.50 51.33
CA SER A 555 5.11 -0.77 51.58
C SER A 555 5.64 -1.50 52.81
N VAL A 556 5.16 -2.73 53.06
CA VAL A 556 5.75 -3.67 54.02
C VAL A 556 7.26 -3.90 53.83
N LEU A 557 7.81 -3.60 52.65
CA LEU A 557 9.25 -3.71 52.36
C LEU A 557 10.04 -2.41 52.58
N THR A 558 9.35 -1.29 52.81
CA THR A 558 9.99 0.02 52.85
C THR A 558 10.30 0.40 54.30
N PRO A 559 11.56 0.77 54.63
CA PRO A 559 11.88 1.35 55.94
C PRO A 559 11.09 2.65 56.18
N LEU A 560 10.70 2.94 57.43
CA LEU A 560 9.80 4.05 57.72
C LEU A 560 10.35 5.40 57.24
N GLY A 561 11.65 5.64 57.47
CA GLY A 561 12.33 6.86 57.03
C GLY A 561 12.40 7.06 55.50
N LYS A 562 12.04 6.05 54.70
CA LYS A 562 11.99 6.12 53.22
C LYS A 562 10.58 6.08 52.64
N ALA A 563 9.54 5.85 53.45
CA ALA A 563 8.16 5.68 53.00
C ALA A 563 7.61 6.88 52.20
N TRP A 564 8.17 8.07 52.42
CA TRP A 564 7.74 9.31 51.76
C TRP A 564 8.52 9.67 50.49
N SER A 565 9.51 8.87 50.11
CA SER A 565 10.22 9.09 48.85
C SER A 565 9.30 8.73 47.69
N THR A 566 8.96 9.71 46.86
CA THR A 566 8.24 9.44 45.61
C THR A 566 9.10 8.60 44.70
N ARG A 567 8.54 7.51 44.20
CA ARG A 567 9.17 6.67 43.19
C ARG A 567 8.41 6.76 41.89
N GLU A 568 9.14 6.98 40.80
CA GLU A 568 8.56 6.82 39.46
C GLU A 568 8.59 5.35 39.08
N VAL A 569 7.47 4.80 38.63
CA VAL A 569 7.31 3.38 38.28
C VAL A 569 6.66 3.27 36.91
N PHE A 570 7.04 2.29 36.08
CA PHE A 570 6.40 2.12 34.77
C PHE A 570 4.92 1.78 34.93
N LYS A 571 4.01 2.42 34.18
CA LYS A 571 2.54 2.20 34.29
C LYS A 571 2.09 0.75 34.08
N ARG A 572 2.90 -0.06 33.39
CA ARG A 572 2.68 -1.50 33.14
C ARG A 572 3.11 -2.40 34.30
N GLU A 573 3.78 -1.86 35.31
CA GLU A 573 4.33 -2.64 36.41
C GLU A 573 3.23 -3.22 37.29
N LYS A 574 3.47 -4.43 37.79
CA LYS A 574 2.66 -5.10 38.81
C LYS A 574 3.59 -5.54 39.91
N SER A 575 3.26 -5.20 41.15
CA SER A 575 4.01 -5.64 42.32
C SER A 575 3.06 -6.10 43.41
N ARG A 576 3.51 -7.08 44.20
CA ARG A 576 2.77 -7.62 45.36
C ARG A 576 2.58 -6.62 46.50
N THR A 577 3.26 -5.49 46.38
CA THR A 577 3.26 -4.40 47.34
C THR A 577 2.87 -3.09 46.69
N LEU A 578 2.17 -3.12 45.55
CA LEU A 578 1.74 -1.93 44.82
C LEU A 578 0.23 -1.99 44.56
N GLY A 579 -0.48 -1.09 45.23
CA GLY A 579 -1.91 -0.89 45.17
C GLY A 579 -2.25 0.56 44.81
N PHE A 580 -3.40 1.02 45.29
CA PHE A 580 -3.84 2.41 45.12
C PHE A 580 -5.00 2.75 46.05
N ARG A 581 -5.26 4.06 46.19
CA ARG A 581 -6.50 4.64 46.70
C ARG A 581 -7.09 5.61 45.68
N ILE A 582 -8.30 6.09 45.95
CA ILE A 582 -9.04 7.00 45.06
C ILE A 582 -9.45 8.27 45.79
N VAL A 583 -9.63 9.33 45.01
CA VAL A 583 -10.29 10.57 45.42
C VAL A 583 -11.54 10.81 44.58
N ILE A 584 -12.48 11.55 45.16
CA ILE A 584 -13.78 11.90 44.58
C ILE A 584 -13.93 13.41 44.64
N GLU A 585 -14.28 14.01 43.49
CA GLU A 585 -14.57 15.45 43.35
C GLU A 585 -15.99 15.83 43.80
#